data_AF-A0A3M5D4J3-F1
#
_entry.id   AF-A0A3M5D4J3-F1
#
_cell.length_a   1.000
_cell.length_b   1.000
_cell.length_c   1.000
_cell.angle_alpha   90.00
_cell.angle_beta   90.00
_cell.angle_gamma   90.00
#
_symmetry.space_group_name_H-M   'P 1'
#
loop_
_entity.id
_entity.type
_entity.pdbx_description
1 polymer ?
#
loop_
_entity_poly.entity_id
_entity_poly.type
_entity_poly.pdbx_seq_one_letter_code
_entity_poly.pdbx_strand_id
1 'polypeptide(L)'
;MFRFRRCAMSADRHYSPIDRFLLQADSALRTLLPFSGQPARPSPAIVEPDGELSEEDTRHIAGLMRINHTGEVCAQALYQGQSLTAKLPEVREAMEEAAEEEIDHLAWCEQRIRQLGSRPSVLNPIFYGLSFGVGAAAGLVSDRVSLGFVAAALACVLLLAL
;
A
#
# COMPACT_ATOMS: atom_id res chain seq x y z
N MET A 1 -6.82 20.77 23.71
CA MET A 1 -7.46 21.74 22.80
C MET A 1 -6.39 22.37 21.92
N PHE A 2 -6.01 21.73 20.81
CA PHE A 2 -5.33 22.40 19.69
C PHE A 2 -5.72 21.68 18.41
N ARG A 3 -6.74 22.24 17.76
CA ARG A 3 -7.26 21.84 16.45
C ARG A 3 -6.50 22.67 15.43
N PHE A 4 -5.45 22.13 14.82
CA PHE A 4 -4.83 22.76 13.67
C PHE A 4 -5.78 22.57 12.46
N ARG A 5 -6.62 23.58 12.22
CA ARG A 5 -7.28 23.78 10.93
C ARG A 5 -6.19 24.04 9.89
N ARG A 6 -5.93 23.09 9.01
CA ARG A 6 -5.26 23.39 7.74
C ARG A 6 -6.28 24.07 6.84
N CYS A 7 -6.17 25.39 6.73
CA CYS A 7 -6.78 26.13 5.63
C CYS A 7 -5.76 26.11 4.49
N ALA A 8 -5.91 25.17 3.56
CA ALA A 8 -5.32 25.26 2.24
C ALA A 8 -6.43 24.94 1.26
N MET A 9 -6.83 25.96 0.50
CA MET A 9 -7.79 25.81 -0.58
C MET A 9 -7.19 24.84 -1.61
N SER A 10 -7.77 23.65 -1.72
CA SER A 10 -7.56 22.80 -2.87
C SER A 10 -8.14 23.56 -4.07
N ALA A 11 -7.28 24.22 -4.85
CA ALA A 11 -7.68 24.60 -6.20
C ALA A 11 -8.16 23.30 -6.87
N ASP A 12 -9.40 23.26 -7.33
CA ASP A 12 -9.94 22.14 -8.10
C ASP A 12 -9.08 21.98 -9.35
N ARG A 13 -8.03 21.16 -9.25
CA ARG A 13 -7.16 20.82 -10.36
C ARG A 13 -7.94 19.88 -11.25
N HIS A 14 -8.45 20.41 -12.37
CA HIS A 14 -9.10 19.62 -13.40
C HIS A 14 -8.05 18.80 -14.18
N TYR A 15 -7.79 17.57 -13.72
CA TYR A 15 -6.95 16.62 -14.44
C TYR A 15 -7.68 16.05 -15.65
N SER A 16 -7.00 16.07 -16.81
CA SER A 16 -7.48 15.37 -18.01
C SER A 16 -7.44 13.84 -17.78
N PRO A 17 -8.14 13.04 -18.60
CA PRO A 17 -8.06 11.58 -18.52
C PRO A 17 -6.63 11.05 -18.66
N ILE A 18 -5.79 11.72 -19.46
CA ILE A 18 -4.37 11.37 -19.63
C ILE A 18 -3.59 11.66 -18.34
N ASP A 19 -3.83 12.82 -17.71
CA ASP A 19 -3.17 13.16 -16.44
C ASP A 19 -3.53 12.14 -15.35
N ARG A 20 -4.80 11.74 -15.28
CA ARG A 20 -5.25 10.70 -14.33
C ARG A 20 -4.57 9.36 -14.60
N PHE A 21 -4.44 8.97 -15.86
CA PHE A 21 -3.71 7.75 -16.22
C PHE A 21 -2.23 7.83 -15.81
N LEU A 22 -1.56 8.95 -16.07
CA LEU A 22 -0.17 9.16 -15.69
C LEU A 22 0.02 9.15 -14.16
N LEU A 23 -0.92 9.72 -13.40
CA LEU A 23 -0.90 9.68 -11.94
C LEU A 23 -1.03 8.24 -11.43
N GLN A 24 -1.95 7.45 -11.99
CA GLN A 24 -2.10 6.04 -11.61
C GLN A 24 -0.88 5.20 -11.98
N ALA A 25 -0.26 5.48 -13.13
CA ALA A 25 0.99 4.84 -13.53
C ALA A 25 2.15 5.21 -12.58
N ASP A 26 2.27 6.48 -12.18
CA ASP A 26 3.26 6.94 -11.20
C ASP A 26 3.06 6.24 -9.85
N SER A 27 1.83 6.18 -9.34
CA SER A 27 1.50 5.46 -8.10
C SER A 27 1.86 3.98 -8.19
N ALA A 28 1.51 3.30 -9.29
CA ALA A 28 1.87 1.90 -9.48
C ALA A 28 3.39 1.68 -9.50
N LEU A 29 4.13 2.58 -10.16
CA LEU A 29 5.60 2.52 -10.19
C LEU A 29 6.19 2.75 -8.79
N ARG A 30 5.63 3.68 -8.00
CA ARG A 30 6.04 3.92 -6.61
C ARG A 30 5.74 2.75 -5.67
N THR A 31 4.70 1.97 -5.94
CA THR A 31 4.39 0.79 -5.14
C THR A 31 5.26 -0.42 -5.53
N LEU A 32 5.60 -0.56 -6.82
CA LEU A 32 6.25 -1.76 -7.36
C LEU A 32 7.77 -1.65 -7.48
N LEU A 33 8.30 -0.47 -7.75
CA LEU A 33 9.73 -0.30 -7.92
C LEU A 33 10.42 -0.21 -6.56
N PRO A 34 11.49 -1.00 -6.35
CA PRO A 34 12.29 -0.87 -5.14
C PRO A 34 12.89 0.54 -5.06
N PHE A 35 13.05 1.08 -3.85
CA PHE A 35 13.63 2.42 -3.59
C PHE A 35 12.84 3.64 -4.07
N SER A 36 11.59 3.49 -4.50
CA SER A 36 10.82 4.60 -5.09
C SER A 36 10.11 5.50 -4.06
N GLY A 37 10.12 5.10 -2.78
CA GLY A 37 9.59 5.90 -1.65
C GLY A 37 10.53 5.88 -0.45
N GLN A 38 11.04 7.05 -0.06
CA GLN A 38 11.55 7.25 1.30
C GLN A 38 10.33 7.41 2.22
N PRO A 39 10.25 6.70 3.35
CA PRO A 39 9.14 6.91 4.27
C PRO A 39 9.20 8.36 4.77
N ALA A 40 8.04 9.01 4.86
CA ALA A 40 7.93 10.36 5.37
C ALA A 40 8.26 10.40 6.88
N ARG A 41 8.10 9.26 7.55
CA ARG A 41 8.39 9.07 8.98
C ARG A 41 9.45 7.98 9.19
N PRO A 42 10.32 8.11 10.20
CA PRO A 42 11.25 7.03 10.54
C PRO A 42 10.47 5.78 10.98
N SER A 43 11.07 4.62 10.78
CA SER A 43 10.50 3.36 11.25
C SER A 43 10.30 3.42 12.77
N PRO A 44 9.13 3.01 13.30
CA PRO A 44 8.89 2.89 14.74
C PRO A 44 9.89 1.98 15.44
N ALA A 45 10.48 1.02 14.71
CA ALA A 45 11.46 0.08 15.24
C ALA A 45 12.84 0.69 15.55
N ILE A 46 13.09 1.96 15.18
CA ILE A 46 14.41 2.61 15.38
C ILE A 46 14.81 2.72 16.86
N VAL A 47 13.84 2.69 17.78
CA VAL A 47 14.09 2.77 19.23
C VAL A 47 14.32 1.41 19.87
N GLU A 48 14.10 0.32 19.12
CA GLU A 48 14.27 -1.04 19.61
C GLU A 48 15.65 -1.57 19.25
N PRO A 49 16.40 -2.16 20.19
CA PRO A 49 17.68 -2.78 19.89
C PRO A 49 17.47 -4.02 19.00
N ASP A 50 18.30 -4.19 17.97
CA ASP A 50 18.31 -5.43 17.21
C ASP A 50 18.79 -6.58 18.10
N GLY A 51 18.03 -7.69 18.09
CA GLY A 51 18.42 -8.93 18.75
C GLY A 51 19.32 -9.80 17.88
N GLU A 52 20.13 -10.65 18.50
CA GLU A 52 20.86 -11.69 17.77
C GLU A 52 19.86 -12.72 17.21
N LEU A 53 19.92 -12.97 15.91
CA LEU A 53 19.11 -13.96 15.22
C LEU A 53 20.01 -15.04 14.64
N SER A 54 19.59 -16.30 14.75
CA SER A 54 20.24 -17.38 14.00
C SER A 54 20.02 -17.19 12.50
N GLU A 55 20.81 -17.85 11.66
CA GLU A 55 20.59 -17.83 10.21
C GLU A 55 19.22 -18.41 9.82
N GLU A 56 18.75 -19.42 10.56
CA GLU A 56 17.44 -20.04 10.34
C GLU A 56 16.30 -19.06 10.67
N ASP A 57 16.37 -18.40 11.83
CA ASP A 57 15.39 -17.38 12.23
C ASP A 57 15.40 -16.20 11.28
N THR A 58 16.58 -15.76 10.84
CA THR A 58 16.72 -14.65 9.88
C THR A 58 16.01 -14.98 8.57
N ARG A 59 16.20 -16.19 8.02
CA ARG A 59 15.50 -16.63 6.81
C ARG A 59 13.98 -16.72 7.02
N HIS A 60 13.55 -17.25 8.16
CA HIS A 60 12.14 -17.40 8.47
C HIS A 60 11.44 -16.03 8.60
N ILE A 61 12.01 -15.13 9.41
CA ILE A 61 11.50 -13.76 9.61
C ILE A 61 11.52 -12.99 8.29
N ALA A 62 12.56 -13.15 7.46
CA ALA A 62 12.58 -12.54 6.13
C ALA A 62 11.42 -13.00 5.25
N GLY A 63 11.02 -14.27 5.35
CA GLY A 63 9.81 -14.80 4.70
C GLY A 63 8.54 -14.12 5.19
N LEU A 64 8.37 -13.99 6.50
CA LEU A 64 7.23 -13.30 7.11
C LEU A 64 7.17 -11.82 6.69
N MET A 65 8.31 -11.13 6.68
CA MET A 65 8.38 -9.74 6.25
C MET A 65 8.05 -9.56 4.77
N ARG A 66 8.39 -10.53 3.91
CA ARG A 66 7.96 -10.52 2.50
C ARG A 66 6.45 -10.65 2.37
N ILE A 67 5.80 -11.47 3.21
CA ILE A 67 4.34 -11.57 3.26
C ILE A 67 3.73 -10.22 3.66
N ASN A 68 4.24 -9.59 4.72
CA ASN A 68 3.79 -8.27 5.16
C ASN A 68 3.92 -7.23 4.03
N HIS A 69 5.10 -7.14 3.42
CA HIS A 69 5.33 -6.23 2.30
C HIS A 69 4.37 -6.47 1.14
N THR A 70 4.11 -7.73 0.76
CA THR A 70 3.14 -8.01 -0.32
C THR A 70 1.73 -7.63 0.12
N GLY A 71 1.38 -7.79 1.39
CA GLY A 71 0.14 -7.27 1.98
C GLY A 71 -0.02 -5.77 1.74
N GLU A 72 1.03 -4.99 2.02
CA GLU A 72 1.01 -3.53 1.79
C GLU A 72 0.88 -3.17 0.30
N VAL A 73 1.55 -3.91 -0.60
CA VAL A 73 1.39 -3.73 -2.06
C VAL A 73 -0.06 -3.99 -2.49
N CYS A 74 -0.69 -5.03 -1.95
CA CYS A 74 -2.08 -5.36 -2.25
C CYS A 74 -3.05 -4.31 -1.71
N ALA A 75 -2.81 -3.80 -0.50
CA ALA A 75 -3.63 -2.74 0.11
C ALA A 75 -3.57 -1.45 -0.72
N GLN A 76 -2.35 -1.01 -1.06
CA GLN A 76 -2.11 0.12 -1.97
C GLN A 76 -2.88 -0.02 -3.27
N ALA A 77 -2.73 -1.16 -3.94
CA ALA A 77 -3.39 -1.42 -5.22
C ALA A 77 -4.92 -1.39 -5.10
N LEU A 78 -5.47 -2.00 -4.03
CA LEU A 78 -6.90 -2.04 -3.79
C LEU A 78 -7.47 -0.64 -3.56
N TYR A 79 -6.83 0.17 -2.70
CA TYR A 79 -7.26 1.53 -2.44
C TYR A 79 -7.20 2.41 -3.68
N GLN A 80 -6.12 2.32 -4.46
CA GLN A 80 -5.97 3.05 -5.73
C GLN A 80 -7.00 2.61 -6.77
N GLY A 81 -7.26 1.32 -6.88
CA GLY A 81 -8.28 0.77 -7.77
C GLY A 81 -9.68 1.28 -7.40
N GLN A 82 -10.01 1.24 -6.11
CA GLN A 82 -11.32 1.65 -5.62
C GLN A 82 -11.53 3.17 -5.72
N SER A 83 -10.51 3.98 -5.41
CA SER A 83 -10.59 5.44 -5.55
C SER A 83 -10.83 5.87 -7.00
N LEU A 84 -10.26 5.13 -7.97
CA LEU A 84 -10.41 5.41 -9.39
C LEU A 84 -11.87 5.31 -9.88
N THR A 85 -12.65 4.38 -9.32
CA THR A 85 -14.01 4.05 -9.80
C THR A 85 -15.13 4.38 -8.81
N ALA A 86 -14.79 4.83 -7.60
CA ALA A 86 -15.75 5.29 -6.59
C ALA A 86 -16.67 6.40 -7.15
N LYS A 87 -17.96 6.30 -6.83
CA LYS A 87 -18.97 7.28 -7.29
C LYS A 87 -19.13 8.41 -6.28
N LEU A 88 -18.94 8.13 -5.00
CA LEU A 88 -19.01 9.12 -3.95
C LEU A 88 -17.64 9.78 -3.71
N PRO A 89 -17.54 11.12 -3.75
CA PRO A 89 -16.29 11.83 -3.48
C PRO A 89 -15.66 11.49 -2.13
N GLU A 90 -16.49 11.31 -1.09
CA GLU A 90 -16.04 10.96 0.26
C GLU A 90 -15.34 9.59 0.34
N VAL A 91 -15.80 8.61 -0.45
CA VAL A 91 -15.15 7.29 -0.52
C VAL A 91 -13.85 7.39 -1.28
N ARG A 92 -13.81 8.15 -2.38
CA ARG A 92 -12.57 8.40 -3.12
C ARG A 92 -11.51 9.03 -2.22
N GLU A 93 -11.86 10.09 -1.51
CA GLU A 93 -10.97 10.80 -0.58
C GLU A 93 -10.47 9.88 0.54
N ALA A 94 -11.35 9.08 1.14
CA ALA A 94 -10.96 8.12 2.18
C ALA A 94 -10.00 7.03 1.66
N MET A 95 -10.19 6.54 0.42
CA MET A 95 -9.28 5.57 -0.19
C MET A 95 -7.93 6.21 -0.55
N GLU A 96 -7.92 7.45 -1.01
CA GLU A 96 -6.69 8.20 -1.27
C GLU A 96 -5.90 8.44 0.04
N GLU A 97 -6.57 8.83 1.13
CA GLU A 97 -5.95 8.99 2.45
C GLU A 97 -5.38 7.66 2.97
N ALA A 98 -6.15 6.56 2.87
CA ALA A 98 -5.68 5.23 3.26
C ALA A 98 -4.45 4.80 2.45
N ALA A 99 -4.43 5.06 1.13
CA ALA A 99 -3.27 4.79 0.30
C ALA A 99 -2.05 5.64 0.72
N GLU A 100 -2.24 6.90 1.10
CA GLU A 100 -1.13 7.74 1.59
C GLU A 100 -0.53 7.21 2.90
N GLU A 101 -1.36 6.74 3.84
CA GLU A 101 -0.90 6.20 5.13
C GLU A 101 -0.05 4.92 4.96
N GLU A 102 -0.42 4.04 4.02
CA GLU A 102 0.26 2.77 3.80
C GLU A 102 1.63 2.89 3.11
N ILE A 103 2.00 4.07 2.57
CA ILE A 103 3.31 4.27 1.91
C ILE A 103 4.45 4.08 2.91
N ASP A 104 4.29 4.59 4.14
CA ASP A 104 5.29 4.44 5.19
C ASP A 104 5.44 2.97 5.60
N HIS A 105 4.33 2.24 5.74
CA HIS A 105 4.34 0.81 6.09
C HIS A 105 5.04 -0.04 5.03
N LEU A 106 4.74 0.21 3.75
CA LEU A 106 5.39 -0.45 2.63
C LEU A 106 6.91 -0.23 2.67
N ALA A 107 7.34 1.00 2.87
CA ALA A 107 8.76 1.37 2.94
C ALA A 107 9.46 0.76 4.17
N TRP A 108 8.83 0.74 5.34
CA TRP A 108 9.39 0.10 6.54
C TRP A 108 9.53 -1.42 6.36
N CYS A 109 8.55 -2.07 5.73
CA CYS A 109 8.63 -3.49 5.40
C CYS A 109 9.80 -3.77 4.43
N GLU A 110 9.95 -2.96 3.39
CA GLU A 110 11.07 -3.10 2.45
C GLU A 110 12.43 -2.91 3.15
N GLN A 111 12.55 -1.90 4.01
CA GLN A 111 13.76 -1.66 4.79
C GLN A 111 14.13 -2.88 5.65
N ARG A 112 13.16 -3.46 6.37
CA ARG A 112 13.42 -4.62 7.23
C ARG A 112 13.78 -5.88 6.43
N ILE A 113 13.12 -6.13 5.30
CA ILE A 113 13.48 -7.25 4.40
C ILE A 113 14.96 -7.18 4.01
N ARG A 114 15.47 -5.98 3.74
CA ARG A 114 16.86 -5.77 3.33
C ARG A 114 17.84 -5.88 4.49
N GLN A 115 17.48 -5.37 5.67
CA GLN A 115 18.28 -5.59 6.89
C GLN A 115 18.46 -7.08 7.18
N LEU A 116 17.45 -7.90 6.87
CA LEU A 116 17.51 -9.36 6.97
C LEU A 116 18.21 -10.05 5.78
N GLY A 117 18.83 -9.29 4.87
CA GLY A 117 19.57 -9.85 3.73
C GLY A 117 18.69 -10.46 2.63
N SER A 118 17.41 -10.07 2.55
CA SER A 118 16.43 -10.59 1.60
C SER A 118 15.92 -9.50 0.64
N ARG A 119 14.91 -9.83 -0.17
CA ARG A 119 14.31 -8.92 -1.16
C ARG A 119 12.77 -9.05 -1.23
N PRO A 120 12.04 -8.00 -1.65
CA PRO A 120 10.61 -8.07 -1.90
C PRO A 120 10.23 -9.16 -2.91
N SER A 121 8.96 -9.59 -2.89
CA SER A 121 8.48 -10.63 -3.80
C SER A 121 8.49 -10.17 -5.27
N VAL A 122 9.01 -11.01 -6.16
CA VAL A 122 8.97 -10.76 -7.61
C VAL A 122 7.56 -10.84 -8.20
N LEU A 123 6.63 -11.44 -7.46
CA LEU A 123 5.23 -11.58 -7.86
C LEU A 123 4.38 -10.36 -7.49
N ASN A 124 4.96 -9.36 -6.83
CA ASN A 124 4.26 -8.12 -6.46
C ASN A 124 3.52 -7.45 -7.64
N PRO A 125 4.05 -7.39 -8.88
CA PRO A 125 3.30 -6.83 -10.01
C PRO A 125 1.99 -7.57 -10.32
N ILE A 126 1.96 -8.89 -10.17
CA ILE A 126 0.76 -9.70 -10.38
C ILE A 126 -0.25 -9.42 -9.27
N PHE A 127 0.21 -9.47 -8.01
CA PHE A 127 -0.66 -9.21 -6.87
C PHE A 127 -1.23 -7.80 -6.88
N TYR A 128 -0.40 -6.80 -7.23
CA TYR A 128 -0.85 -5.43 -7.46
C TYR A 128 -1.94 -5.37 -8.52
N GLY A 129 -1.73 -5.97 -9.70
CA GLY A 129 -2.72 -5.94 -10.77
C GLY A 129 -4.05 -6.59 -10.39
N LEU A 130 -4.01 -7.71 -9.67
CA LEU A 130 -5.21 -8.40 -9.17
C LEU A 130 -5.94 -7.56 -8.12
N SER A 131 -5.22 -7.05 -7.12
CA SER A 131 -5.81 -6.22 -6.06
C SER A 131 -6.37 -4.91 -6.60
N PHE A 132 -5.68 -4.28 -7.55
CA PHE A 132 -6.19 -3.09 -8.25
C PHE A 132 -7.49 -3.38 -8.99
N GLY A 133 -7.54 -4.49 -9.74
CA GLY A 133 -8.76 -4.90 -10.44
C GLY A 133 -9.93 -5.16 -9.50
N VAL A 134 -9.66 -5.78 -8.34
CA VAL A 134 -10.65 -6.00 -7.28
C VAL A 134 -11.14 -4.67 -6.69
N GLY A 135 -10.23 -3.76 -6.36
CA GLY A 135 -10.59 -2.41 -5.87
C GLY A 135 -11.44 -1.65 -6.88
N ALA A 136 -11.02 -1.64 -8.15
CA ALA A 136 -11.76 -0.98 -9.22
C ALA A 136 -13.16 -1.58 -9.43
N ALA A 137 -13.29 -2.91 -9.36
CA ALA A 137 -14.59 -3.56 -9.41
C ALA A 137 -15.47 -3.19 -8.19
N ALA A 138 -14.90 -3.12 -6.99
CA ALA A 138 -15.62 -2.74 -5.78
C ALA A 138 -16.20 -1.31 -5.88
N GLY A 139 -15.40 -0.34 -6.34
CA GLY A 139 -15.85 1.04 -6.54
C GLY A 139 -16.96 1.17 -7.60
N LEU A 140 -16.93 0.34 -8.66
CA LEU A 140 -18.00 0.32 -9.68
C LEU A 140 -19.32 -0.24 -9.14
N VAL A 141 -19.26 -1.29 -8.32
CA VAL A 141 -20.43 -2.03 -7.85
C VAL A 141 -21.19 -1.26 -6.76
N SER A 142 -20.53 -0.74 -5.71
CA SER A 142 -21.21 0.03 -4.66
C SER A 142 -20.26 0.70 -3.67
N ASP A 143 -20.46 1.99 -3.41
CA ASP A 143 -19.74 2.73 -2.37
C ASP A 143 -20.03 2.21 -0.94
N ARG A 144 -21.13 1.44 -0.75
CA ARG A 144 -21.46 0.80 0.55
C ARG A 144 -20.68 -0.49 0.82
N VAL A 145 -20.07 -1.08 -0.20
CA VAL A 145 -19.21 -2.28 -0.06
C VAL A 145 -17.79 -1.89 0.43
N SER A 146 -17.50 -0.58 0.47
CA SER A 146 -16.20 0.02 0.80
C SER A 146 -15.59 -0.36 2.15
N LEU A 147 -16.37 -0.85 3.12
CA LEU A 147 -15.86 -1.18 4.47
C LEU A 147 -15.78 -2.69 4.73
N GLY A 148 -16.52 -3.51 3.97
CA GLY A 148 -16.57 -4.95 4.18
C GLY A 148 -15.41 -5.72 3.53
N PHE A 149 -14.73 -5.12 2.55
CA PHE A 149 -13.67 -5.77 1.78
C PHE A 149 -12.24 -5.50 2.31
N VAL A 150 -12.10 -4.70 3.36
CA VAL A 150 -10.85 -4.59 4.14
C VAL A 150 -10.43 -5.98 4.69
N ALA A 151 -11.39 -6.90 4.84
CA ALA A 151 -11.14 -8.30 5.18
C ALA A 151 -10.53 -9.14 4.05
N ALA A 152 -10.57 -8.70 2.78
CA ALA A 152 -10.14 -9.52 1.64
C ALA A 152 -8.65 -9.39 1.28
N ALA A 153 -7.88 -8.60 2.03
CA ALA A 153 -6.41 -8.71 2.02
C ALA A 153 -5.96 -10.17 2.25
N LEU A 154 -6.80 -10.99 2.90
CA LEU A 154 -6.62 -12.42 3.14
C LEU A 154 -6.54 -13.29 1.88
N ALA A 155 -7.05 -12.86 0.71
CA ALA A 155 -7.02 -13.70 -0.49
C ALA A 155 -5.63 -13.83 -1.15
N CYS A 156 -4.73 -12.86 -0.92
CA CYS A 156 -3.34 -12.94 -1.40
C CYS A 156 -2.39 -13.62 -0.38
N VAL A 157 -2.70 -13.55 0.91
CA VAL A 157 -1.88 -14.12 1.98
C VAL A 157 -1.82 -15.66 1.93
N LEU A 158 -2.87 -16.32 1.43
CA LEU A 158 -2.90 -17.79 1.35
C LEU A 158 -1.91 -18.38 0.32
N LEU A 159 -1.42 -17.59 -0.63
CA LEU A 159 -0.53 -18.06 -1.71
C LEU A 159 0.97 -17.82 -1.44
N LEU A 160 1.33 -17.14 -0.35
CA LEU A 160 2.73 -16.86 0.01
C LEU A 160 3.20 -17.59 1.29
N ALA A 161 2.33 -18.38 1.92
CA ALA A 161 2.68 -19.27 3.03
C ALA A 161 3.12 -20.69 2.57
N LEU A 162 3.36 -20.88 1.27
CA LEU A 162 4.01 -22.04 0.65
C LEU A 162 5.28 -21.59 -0.08
#